data_AF-A0A0V1M7T4-F1
#
_entry.id   AF-A0A0V1M7T4-F1
#
_cell.length_a   1.000
_cell.length_b   1.000
_cell.length_c   1.000
_cell.angle_alpha   90.00
_cell.angle_beta   90.00
_cell.angle_gamma   90.00
#
_symmetry.space_group_name_H-M   'P 1'
#
loop_
_entity.id
_entity.type
_entity.pdbx_description
1 polymer ?
#
loop_
_entity_poly.entity_id
_entity_poly.type
_entity_poly.pdbx_seq_one_letter_code
_entity_poly.pdbx_strand_id
1 'polypeptide(L)'
;MKDKIKAQLEYLQNEFARYFPDLISEDVIWQLARNPFLVNVELLPEELEEEVTELQYNNLAKDSFQSMSLENFSIKYQTEEYSKASNQRLRLLIPFSSM
;
A
#
# COMPACT_ATOMS: atom_id res chain seq x y z
N MET A 1 -29.06 1.24 -21.08
CA MET A 1 -27.70 1.79 -21.29
C MET A 1 -26.86 1.67 -20.02
N LYS A 2 -27.38 2.13 -18.88
CA LYS A 2 -26.73 2.02 -17.55
C LYS A 2 -26.37 0.57 -17.15
N ASP A 3 -27.25 -0.39 -17.44
CA ASP A 3 -27.02 -1.81 -17.10
C ASP A 3 -25.89 -2.45 -17.92
N LYS A 4 -25.75 -2.04 -19.20
CA LYS A 4 -24.62 -2.48 -20.03
C LYS A 4 -23.29 -1.93 -19.51
N ILE A 5 -23.27 -0.66 -19.09
CA ILE A 5 -22.09 -0.05 -18.49
C ILE A 5 -21.71 -0.78 -17.19
N LYS A 6 -22.69 -1.08 -16.34
CA LYS A 6 -22.46 -1.81 -15.10
C LYS A 6 -21.89 -3.22 -15.35
N ALA A 7 -22.47 -3.97 -16.27
CA ALA A 7 -21.97 -5.30 -16.65
C ALA A 7 -20.54 -5.24 -17.22
N GLN A 8 -20.23 -4.20 -18.00
CA GLN A 8 -18.87 -3.99 -18.53
C GLN A 8 -17.86 -3.70 -17.42
N LEU A 9 -18.23 -2.89 -16.43
CA LEU A 9 -17.38 -2.58 -15.28
C LEU A 9 -17.15 -3.81 -14.40
N GLU A 10 -18.18 -4.61 -14.14
CA GLU A 10 -18.07 -5.89 -13.42
C GLU A 10 -17.15 -6.88 -14.16
N TYR A 11 -17.29 -6.99 -15.49
CA TYR A 11 -16.40 -7.81 -16.31
C TYR A 11 -14.93 -7.36 -16.20
N LEU A 12 -14.68 -6.06 -16.35
CA LEU A 12 -13.33 -5.49 -16.25
C LEU A 12 -12.74 -5.69 -14.85
N GLN A 13 -13.53 -5.52 -13.80
CA GLN A 13 -13.11 -5.76 -12.43
C GLN A 13 -12.72 -7.23 -12.21
N ASN A 14 -13.52 -8.18 -12.73
CA ASN A 14 -13.24 -9.61 -12.61
C ASN A 14 -11.99 -10.03 -13.39
N GLU A 15 -11.78 -9.48 -14.59
CA GLU A 15 -10.55 -9.75 -15.34
C GLU A 15 -9.33 -9.13 -14.63
N PHE A 16 -9.45 -7.91 -14.09
CA PHE A 16 -8.39 -7.31 -13.29
C PHE A 16 -8.05 -8.16 -12.05
N ALA A 17 -9.06 -8.67 -11.35
CA ALA A 17 -8.92 -9.61 -10.23
C ALA A 17 -8.14 -10.87 -10.61
N ARG A 18 -8.43 -11.39 -11.80
CA ARG A 18 -7.81 -12.60 -12.33
C ARG A 18 -6.34 -12.40 -12.66
N TYR A 19 -5.98 -11.25 -13.24
CA TYR A 19 -4.58 -10.93 -13.57
C TYR A 19 -3.76 -10.49 -12.37
N PHE A 20 -4.41 -9.84 -11.38
CA PHE A 20 -3.76 -9.32 -10.18
C PHE A 20 -4.49 -9.78 -8.91
N PRO A 21 -4.48 -11.10 -8.60
CA PRO A 21 -5.17 -11.64 -7.43
C PRO A 21 -4.65 -11.01 -6.14
N ASP A 22 -3.36 -10.67 -6.09
CA ASP A 22 -2.71 -10.10 -4.93
C ASP A 22 -3.18 -8.66 -4.63
N LEU A 23 -3.50 -7.86 -5.65
CA LEU A 23 -4.02 -6.48 -5.48
C LEU A 23 -5.44 -6.44 -4.89
N ILE A 24 -6.20 -7.52 -5.09
CA ILE A 24 -7.58 -7.68 -4.57
C ILE A 24 -7.59 -8.45 -3.25
N SER A 25 -6.51 -9.15 -2.93
CA SER A 25 -6.36 -9.82 -1.66
C SER A 25 -6.45 -8.81 -0.49
N GLU A 26 -6.97 -9.28 0.64
CA GLU A 26 -6.89 -8.58 1.93
C GLU A 26 -5.47 -8.64 2.52
N ASP A 27 -4.45 -9.00 1.72
CA ASP A 27 -3.07 -9.07 2.17
C ASP A 27 -2.65 -7.76 2.83
N VAL A 28 -2.36 -7.89 4.12
CA VAL A 28 -1.96 -6.81 5.01
C VAL A 28 -0.71 -6.08 4.50
N ILE A 29 0.16 -6.76 3.75
CA ILE A 29 1.36 -6.17 3.16
C ILE A 29 1.00 -5.23 2.01
N TRP A 30 0.01 -5.59 1.18
CA TRP A 30 -0.52 -4.71 0.15
C TRP A 30 -1.29 -3.53 0.74
N GLN A 31 -1.98 -3.72 1.86
CA GLN A 31 -2.59 -2.63 2.61
C GLN A 31 -1.52 -1.66 3.13
N LEU A 32 -0.44 -2.19 3.72
CA LEU A 32 0.71 -1.40 4.18
C LEU A 32 1.36 -0.59 3.05
N ALA A 33 1.53 -1.18 1.86
CA ALA A 33 2.07 -0.49 0.68
C ALA A 33 1.17 0.63 0.16
N ARG A 34 -0.16 0.45 0.19
CA ARG A 34 -1.12 1.46 -0.24
C ARG A 34 -1.28 2.57 0.78
N ASN A 35 -1.44 2.23 2.05
CA ASN A 35 -1.64 3.19 3.12
C ASN A 35 -1.19 2.63 4.48
N PRO A 36 0.00 3.00 4.97
CA PRO A 36 0.49 2.54 6.27
C PRO A 36 -0.30 3.12 7.45
N PHE A 37 -1.14 4.14 7.25
CA PHE A 37 -1.94 4.79 8.29
C PHE A 37 -3.31 4.16 8.55
N LEU A 38 -3.71 3.19 7.71
CA LEU A 38 -4.99 2.49 7.82
C LEU A 38 -4.84 0.99 8.01
N VAL A 39 -3.61 0.46 7.94
CA VAL A 39 -3.35 -0.96 8.13
C VAL A 39 -3.55 -1.35 9.60
N ASN A 40 -4.17 -2.51 9.84
CA ASN A 40 -4.23 -3.08 11.18
C ASN A 40 -2.85 -3.68 11.52
N VAL A 41 -2.18 -3.07 12.50
CA VAL A 41 -0.83 -3.50 12.93
C VAL A 41 -0.83 -4.90 13.51
N GLU A 42 -1.90 -5.36 14.15
CA GLU A 42 -2.00 -6.70 14.75
C GLU A 42 -2.00 -7.84 13.72
N LEU A 43 -2.22 -7.52 12.45
CA LEU A 43 -2.19 -8.48 11.34
C LEU A 43 -0.84 -8.51 10.62
N LEU A 44 0.07 -7.59 10.95
CA LEU A 44 1.38 -7.53 10.31
C LEU A 44 2.33 -8.60 10.87
N PRO A 45 3.40 -8.94 10.13
CA PRO A 45 4.55 -9.63 10.72
C PRO A 45 5.13 -8.83 11.89
N GLU A 46 5.45 -9.50 12.99
CA GLU A 46 6.00 -8.91 14.23
C GLU A 46 7.17 -7.95 13.96
N GLU A 47 8.03 -8.29 12.99
CA GLU A 47 9.19 -7.48 12.61
C GLU A 47 8.83 -6.10 12.02
N LEU A 48 7.59 -5.89 11.60
CA LEU A 48 7.06 -4.64 11.02
C LEU A 48 6.14 -3.89 11.98
N GLU A 49 5.58 -4.54 13.01
CA GLU A 49 4.56 -3.96 13.87
C GLU A 49 5.03 -2.66 14.54
N GLU A 50 6.22 -2.68 15.13
CA GLU A 50 6.82 -1.53 15.82
C GLU A 50 7.02 -0.35 14.87
N GLU A 51 7.72 -0.56 13.76
CA GLU A 51 8.03 0.50 12.79
C GLU A 51 6.75 1.11 12.20
N VAL A 52 5.74 0.28 11.90
CA VAL A 52 4.47 0.76 11.35
C VAL A 52 3.67 1.51 12.41
N THR A 53 3.65 1.03 13.65
CA THR A 53 2.97 1.72 14.76
C THR A 53 3.57 3.10 14.97
N GLU A 54 4.90 3.20 15.07
CA GLU A 54 5.58 4.49 15.21
C GLU A 54 5.31 5.42 14.04
N LEU A 55 5.33 4.88 12.81
CA LEU A 55 5.00 5.65 11.61
C LEU A 55 3.56 6.18 11.64
N GLN A 56 2.59 5.39 12.13
CA GLN A 56 1.19 5.81 12.27
C GLN A 56 1.00 6.97 13.26
N TYR A 57 1.81 7.02 14.32
CA TYR A 57 1.81 8.11 15.29
C TYR A 57 2.62 9.34 14.85
N ASN A 58 3.37 9.26 13.76
CA ASN A 58 4.15 10.36 13.23
C ASN A 58 3.29 11.30 12.36
N ASN A 59 2.81 12.40 12.95
CA ASN A 59 1.99 13.39 12.24
C ASN A 59 2.69 14.01 11.02
N LEU A 60 4.01 14.26 11.09
CA LEU A 60 4.77 14.79 9.96
C LEU A 60 4.85 13.79 8.80
N ALA A 61 4.91 12.49 9.12
CA ALA A 61 4.80 11.43 8.14
C ALA A 61 3.41 11.40 7.50
N LYS A 62 2.35 11.58 8.29
CA LYS A 62 0.98 11.65 7.77
C LYS A 62 0.78 12.82 6.81
N ASP A 63 1.29 14.00 7.15
CA ASP A 63 1.24 15.19 6.28
C ASP A 63 2.08 14.98 5.01
N SER A 64 3.24 14.34 5.15
CA SER A 64 4.09 14.00 4.01
C SER A 64 3.39 13.00 3.08
N PHE A 65 2.73 11.99 3.61
CA PHE A 65 2.00 10.99 2.83
C PHE A 65 0.89 11.61 1.98
N GLN A 66 0.20 12.63 2.51
CA GLN A 66 -0.84 13.34 1.78
C GLN A 66 -0.31 14.26 0.67
N SER A 67 0.97 14.62 0.71
CA SER A 67 1.57 15.63 -0.18
C SER A 67 2.50 15.06 -1.26
N MET A 68 2.77 13.75 -1.29
CA MET A 68 3.63 13.12 -2.29
C MET A 68 3.12 11.74 -2.75
N SER A 69 3.74 11.19 -3.80
CA SER A 69 3.41 9.85 -4.29
C SER A 69 3.87 8.76 -3.32
N LEU A 70 3.33 7.54 -3.46
CA LEU A 70 3.67 6.40 -2.59
C LEU A 70 5.15 6.03 -2.64
N GLU A 71 5.76 6.14 -3.82
CA GLU A 71 7.17 5.85 -4.06
C GLU A 71 8.04 6.90 -3.34
N ASN A 72 7.75 8.18 -3.57
CA ASN A 72 8.48 9.28 -2.91
C ASN A 72 8.34 9.24 -1.40
N PHE A 73 7.16 8.89 -0.89
CA PHE A 73 6.94 8.68 0.53
C PHE A 73 7.78 7.52 1.06
N SER A 74 7.76 6.38 0.38
CA SER A 74 8.50 5.20 0.79
C SER A 74 10.02 5.42 0.76
N ILE A 75 10.53 6.20 -0.21
CA ILE A 75 11.94 6.61 -0.28
C ILE A 75 12.28 7.59 0.84
N LYS A 76 11.45 8.63 1.07
CA LYS A 76 11.69 9.65 2.10
C LYS A 76 11.76 9.05 3.51
N TYR A 77 10.93 8.06 3.78
CA TYR A 77 10.87 7.37 5.08
C TYR A 77 11.68 6.07 5.10
N GLN A 78 12.63 5.88 4.18
CA GLN A 78 13.60 4.77 4.25
C GLN A 78 14.74 5.11 5.23
N THR A 79 14.39 5.46 6.47
CA THR A 79 15.32 5.74 7.57
C THR A 79 15.63 4.47 8.35
N GLU A 80 16.63 4.48 9.26
CA GLU A 80 16.91 3.32 10.12
C GLU A 80 15.68 2.90 10.94
N GLU A 81 14.89 3.88 11.41
CA GLU A 81 13.66 3.71 12.20
C GLU A 81 12.53 2.99 11.45
N TYR A 82 12.43 3.16 10.12
CA TYR A 82 11.32 2.62 9.32
C TYR A 82 11.83 1.75 8.16
N SER A 83 13.04 1.23 8.28
CA SER A 83 13.75 0.61 7.16
C SER A 83 13.02 -0.61 6.63
N LYS A 84 12.46 -1.46 7.50
CA LYS A 84 11.78 -2.69 7.09
C LYS A 84 10.43 -2.37 6.46
N ALA A 85 9.63 -1.50 7.10
CA ALA A 85 8.34 -1.08 6.59
C ALA A 85 8.51 -0.38 5.23
N SER A 86 9.49 0.51 5.08
CA SER A 86 9.76 1.19 3.81
C SER A 86 10.29 0.24 2.73
N ASN A 87 11.20 -0.66 3.07
CA ASN A 87 11.68 -1.68 2.13
C ASN A 87 10.56 -2.59 1.64
N GLN A 88 9.65 -3.00 2.52
CA GLN A 88 8.54 -3.87 2.16
C GLN A 88 7.61 -3.19 1.15
N ARG A 89 7.33 -1.89 1.36
CA ARG A 89 6.53 -1.09 0.43
C ARG A 89 7.24 -0.89 -0.91
N LEU A 90 8.53 -0.54 -0.89
CA LEU A 90 9.32 -0.38 -2.11
C LEU A 90 9.39 -1.67 -2.94
N ARG A 91 9.54 -2.84 -2.30
CA ARG A 91 9.52 -4.13 -3.01
C ARG A 91 8.26 -4.34 -3.84
N LEU A 92 7.12 -3.88 -3.34
CA LEU A 92 5.83 -3.97 -4.05
C LEU A 92 5.65 -2.86 -5.09
N LEU A 93 6.20 -1.67 -4.86
CA LEU A 93 6.01 -0.51 -5.74
C LEU A 93 7.01 -0.45 -6.90
N ILE A 94 8.23 -0.99 -6.73
CA ILE A 94 9.30 -0.98 -7.76
C ILE A 94 8.83 -1.53 -9.12
N PRO A 95 8.09 -2.66 -9.20
CA PRO A 95 7.58 -3.17 -10.47
C PRO A 95 6.72 -2.18 -11.27
N PHE A 96 6.15 -1.18 -10.61
CA PHE A 96 5.28 -0.16 -11.20
C PHE A 96 5.96 1.20 -11.40
N SER A 97 7.21 1.35 -10.95
CA SER A 97 7.92 2.63 -10.91
C SER A 97 8.45 3.12 -12.28
N SER A 98 8.23 2.35 -13.34
CA SER A 98 8.71 2.63 -14.70
C SER A 98 7.62 2.50 -15.78
N MET A 99 6.35 2.41 -15.38
CA MET A 99 5.20 2.45 -16.31
C MET A 99 4.74 3.88 -16.61
#